data_AF-A0A3D1XS63-F1
#
_entry.id   AF-A0A3D1XS63-F1
#
_cell.length_a   1.000
_cell.length_b   1.000
_cell.length_c   1.000
_cell.angle_alpha   90.00
_cell.angle_beta   90.00
_cell.angle_gamma   90.00
#
_symmetry.space_group_name_H-M   'P 1'
#
loop_
_entity.id
_entity.type
_entity.pdbx_description
1 polymer ?
#
loop_
_entity_poly.entity_id
_entity_poly.type
_entity_poly.pdbx_seq_one_letter_code
_entity_poly.pdbx_strand_id
1 'polypeptide(L)' 'MLLIIMAVFHENGILNAYRFEQEQVKMKEGNEGLKQQNDLLRQEITALKSDPYAIEKIAREKLNLAKTGDLIYRIVSTQ' A
#
# COMPACT_ATOMS: atom_id res chain seq x y z
N MET A 1 -10.21 -22.40 -44.02
CA MET A 1 -8.89 -22.16 -43.42
C MET A 1 -8.62 -20.68 -43.17
N LEU A 2 -8.62 -19.83 -44.19
CA LEU A 2 -8.26 -18.40 -44.06
C LEU A 2 -9.19 -17.59 -43.14
N LEU A 3 -10.50 -17.89 -43.17
CA LEU A 3 -11.50 -17.26 -42.28
C LEU A 3 -11.28 -17.59 -40.79
N ILE A 4 -10.80 -18.80 -40.48
CA ILE A 4 -10.55 -19.23 -39.09
C ILE A 4 -9.32 -18.51 -38.55
N ILE A 5 -8.28 -18.37 -39.38
CA ILE A 5 -7.07 -17.63 -39.02
C ILE A 5 -7.40 -16.16 -38.77
N MET A 6 -8.22 -15.53 -39.62
CA MET A 6 -8.68 -14.16 -39.36
C MET A 6 -9.51 -14.05 -38.07
N ALA A 7 -10.44 -14.98 -37.80
CA ALA A 7 -11.24 -14.91 -36.58
C ALA A 7 -10.40 -15.03 -35.29
N VAL A 8 -9.27 -15.75 -35.33
CA VAL A 8 -8.39 -15.94 -34.17
C VAL A 8 -7.37 -14.80 -34.03
N PHE A 9 -6.82 -14.29 -35.13
CA PHE A 9 -5.69 -13.34 -35.14
C PHE A 9 -6.06 -11.89 -35.52
N HIS A 10 -7.34 -11.58 -35.77
CA HIS A 10 -7.79 -10.20 -35.97
C HIS A 10 -7.69 -9.39 -34.66
N GLU A 11 -7.64 -8.05 -34.77
CA GLU A 11 -7.42 -7.14 -33.63
C GLU A 11 -8.49 -7.27 -32.53
N ASN A 12 -9.72 -7.61 -32.91
CA ASN A 12 -10.83 -7.94 -31.99
C ASN A 12 -11.10 -9.46 -31.91
N GLY A 13 -10.11 -10.27 -32.27
CA GLY A 13 -10.22 -11.73 -32.29
C GLY A 13 -10.29 -12.34 -30.89
N ILE A 14 -10.66 -13.62 -30.85
CA ILE A 14 -10.94 -14.37 -29.61
C ILE A 14 -9.70 -14.39 -28.68
N LEU A 15 -8.49 -14.44 -29.25
CA LEU A 15 -7.26 -14.43 -28.47
C LEU A 15 -7.06 -13.12 -27.70
N ASN A 16 -7.36 -11.98 -28.32
CA ASN A 16 -7.24 -10.68 -27.69
C ASN A 16 -8.32 -10.50 -26.62
N ALA A 17 -9.56 -10.92 -26.88
CA ALA A 17 -10.64 -10.90 -25.89
C ALA A 17 -10.27 -11.70 -24.63
N TYR A 18 -9.71 -12.90 -24.80
CA TYR A 18 -9.25 -13.72 -23.67
C TYR A 18 -8.10 -13.05 -22.90
N ARG A 19 -7.13 -12.46 -23.60
CA ARG A 19 -6.03 -11.72 -22.95
C ARG A 19 -6.53 -10.52 -22.17
N PHE A 20 -7.48 -9.75 -22.71
CA PHE A 20 -8.10 -8.62 -22.03
C PHE A 20 -8.89 -9.06 -20.80
N GLU A 21 -9.62 -10.18 -20.88
CA GLU A 21 -10.32 -10.75 -19.72
C GLU A 21 -9.33 -11.12 -18.60
N GLN A 22 -8.22 -11.78 -18.94
CA GLN A 22 -7.16 -12.11 -17.99
C GLN A 22 -6.51 -10.86 -17.38
N GLU A 23 -6.28 -9.81 -18.17
CA GLU A 23 -5.74 -8.55 -17.67
C GLU A 23 -6.73 -7.85 -16.74
N GLN A 24 -8.01 -7.82 -17.09
CA GLN A 24 -9.09 -7.29 -16.25
C GLN A 24 -9.16 -8.01 -14.89
N VAL A 25 -9.06 -9.35 -14.90
CA VAL A 25 -9.04 -10.14 -13.65
C VAL A 25 -7.84 -9.75 -12.79
N LYS A 26 -6.63 -9.69 -13.36
CA LYS A 26 -5.41 -9.29 -12.63
C LYS A 26 -5.51 -7.88 -12.07
N MET A 27 -6.04 -6.93 -12.84
CA MET A 27 -6.23 -5.55 -12.38
C MET A 27 -7.24 -5.49 -11.24
N LYS A 28 -8.31 -6.30 -11.30
CA LYS A 28 -9.31 -6.38 -10.23
C LYS A 28 -8.72 -6.96 -8.95
N GLU A 29 -7.98 -8.06 -9.04
CA GLU A 29 -7.28 -8.67 -7.91
C GLU A 29 -6.27 -7.68 -7.29
N GLY A 30 -5.51 -6.96 -8.13
CA GLY A 30 -4.61 -5.90 -7.68
C GLY A 30 -5.33 -4.78 -6.92
N ASN A 31 -6.46 -4.31 -7.45
CA ASN A 31 -7.30 -3.30 -6.79
C ASN A 31 -7.85 -3.80 -5.46
N GLU A 32 -8.31 -5.04 -5.37
CA GLU A 32 -8.79 -5.63 -4.12
C GLU A 32 -7.66 -5.69 -3.07
N GLY A 33 -6.46 -6.11 -3.48
CA GLY A 33 -5.29 -6.10 -2.59
C GLY A 33 -4.88 -4.69 -2.13
N LEU A 34 -4.93 -3.69 -3.00
CA LEU A 34 -4.65 -2.29 -2.64
C LEU A 34 -5.71 -1.70 -1.71
N LYS A 35 -6.97 -2.11 -1.88
CA LYS A 35 -8.07 -1.69 -1.01
C LYS A 35 -7.88 -2.25 0.40
N GLN A 36 -7.55 -3.52 0.53
CA GLN A 36 -7.25 -4.14 1.83
C GLN A 36 -6.07 -3.46 2.53
N GLN A 37 -4.99 -3.17 1.80
CA GLN A 37 -3.84 -2.43 2.35
C GLN A 37 -4.24 -1.02 2.83
N ASN A 38 -5.06 -0.31 2.04
CA ASN A 38 -5.58 0.99 2.45
C ASN A 38 -6.42 0.90 3.73
N ASP A 39 -7.27 -0.12 3.86
CA ASP A 39 -8.11 -0.29 5.04
C ASP A 39 -7.26 -0.56 6.29
N LEU A 40 -6.22 -1.39 6.18
CA LEU A 40 -5.26 -1.63 7.28
C LEU A 40 -4.51 -0.35 7.67
N LEU A 41 -3.98 0.41 6.70
CA LEU A 41 -3.29 1.67 6.96
C LEU A 41 -4.21 2.70 7.60
N ARG A 42 -5.48 2.75 7.20
CA ARG A 42 -6.48 3.64 7.84
C ARG A 42 -6.73 3.25 9.29
N GLN A 43 -6.80 1.96 9.60
CA GLN A 43 -6.94 1.48 10.98
C GLN A 43 -5.70 1.85 11.81
N GLU A 44 -4.51 1.68 11.25
CA GLU A 44 -3.26 2.09 11.90
C GLU A 44 -3.25 3.60 12.15
N ILE A 45 -3.59 4.42 11.15
CA ILE A 45 -3.68 5.87 11.31
C ILE A 45 -4.69 6.24 12.40
N THR A 46 -5.86 5.61 12.43
CA THR A 46 -6.85 5.86 13.48
C THR A 46 -6.30 5.50 14.84
N ALA A 47 -5.70 4.31 15.00
CA ALA A 47 -5.11 3.88 16.26
C ALA A 47 -4.00 4.84 16.74
N LEU A 48 -3.15 5.28 15.82
CA LEU A 48 -2.10 6.26 16.09
C LEU A 48 -2.66 7.63 16.46
N LYS A 49 -3.77 8.07 15.84
CA LYS A 49 -4.37 9.38 16.09
C LYS A 49 -5.29 9.42 17.31
N SER A 50 -5.90 8.29 17.68
CA SER A 50 -6.87 8.21 18.77
C SER A 50 -6.22 8.20 20.15
N ASP A 51 -4.95 7.78 20.25
CA ASP A 51 -4.21 7.73 21.50
C ASP A 51 -3.08 8.77 21.52
N PRO A 52 -3.24 9.88 22.28
CA PRO A 52 -2.19 10.87 22.48
C PRO A 52 -0.86 10.27 22.96
N TYR A 53 -0.91 9.17 23.71
CA TYR A 53 0.28 8.45 24.16
C TYR A 53 1.02 7.76 23.00
N ALA A 54 0.30 7.15 22.06
CA ALA A 54 0.89 6.54 20.87
C ALA A 54 1.59 7.58 19.98
N ILE A 55 1.00 8.77 19.83
CA ILE A 55 1.62 9.90 19.12
C ILE A 55 2.90 10.33 19.83
N GLU A 56 2.83 10.55 21.15
CA GLU A 56 3.98 11.01 21.94
C GLU A 56 5.13 9.98 21.92
N LYS A 57 4.79 8.68 21.96
CA LYS A 57 5.77 7.59 21.85
C LYS A 57 6.51 7.64 20.52
N ILE A 58 5.82 7.75 19.39
CA ILE A 58 6.46 7.85 18.07
C ILE A 58 7.31 9.12 17.95
N ALA A 59 6.77 10.26 18.41
CA ALA A 59 7.48 11.52 18.40
C ALA A 59 8.82 11.44 19.16
N ARG A 60 8.81 10.83 20.35
CA ARG A 60 10.01 10.70 21.18
C ARG A 60 10.97 9.60 20.68
N GLU A 61 10.46 8.40 20.41
CA GLU A 61 11.31 7.22 20.13
C GLU A 61 11.79 7.14 18.68
N LYS A 62 10.92 7.44 17.71
CA LYS A 62 11.25 7.29 16.29
C LYS A 62 11.77 8.58 15.67
N LEU A 63 11.19 9.70 16.07
CA LEU A 63 11.48 11.01 15.46
C LEU A 63 12.41 11.89 16.30
N ASN A 64 12.77 11.46 17.52
CA ASN A 64 13.61 12.22 18.47
C ASN A 64 13.12 13.66 18.70
N LEU A 65 11.80 13.88 18.68
CA LEU A 65 11.17 15.16 18.94
C LEU A 65 10.97 15.36 20.45
N ALA A 66 11.15 16.60 20.90
CA ALA A 66 10.95 17.03 22.28
C ALA A 66 10.05 18.26 22.33
N LYS A 67 9.24 18.41 23.39
CA LYS A 67 8.42 19.59 23.64
C LYS A 67 9.26 20.66 24.35
N THR A 68 8.83 21.92 24.25
CA THR A 68 9.44 23.03 25.00
C THR A 68 9.39 22.72 26.50
N GLY A 69 10.55 22.73 27.16
CA GLY A 69 10.69 22.41 28.59
C GLY A 69 11.13 20.98 28.90
N ASP A 70 11.24 20.10 27.91
CA ASP A 70 11.76 18.74 28.10
C ASP A 70 13.27 18.76 28.44
N LEU A 71 13.68 17.92 29.40
CA LEU A 71 15.10 17.67 29.70
C LEU A 71 15.60 16.51 28.84
N ILE A 72 16.55 16.79 27.94
CA ILE A 72 17.13 15.78 27.03
C ILE A 72 18.41 15.23 27.65
N TYR A 73 18.43 13.93 27.92
CA TYR A 73 19.61 13.22 28.40
C TYR A 73 20.26 12.43 27.26
N ARG A 74 21.56 12.65 27.05
CA ARG A 74 22.37 11.83 26.13
C ARG A 74 23.27 10.95 26.96
N ILE A 75 23.06 9.63 26.88
CA ILE A 75 23.96 8.67 27.49
C ILE A 75 25.18 8.56 26.57
N VAL A 76 26.32 9.08 27.02
CA VAL A 76 27.61 8.87 26.35
C VAL A 76 28.27 7.64 26.97
N SER A 77 28.48 6.60 26.18
CA SER A 77 29.30 5.46 26.58
C SER A 77 30.76 5.91 26.55
N THR A 78 31.38 6.00 27.73
CA THR A 78 32.84 6.15 27.85
C THR A 78 33.47 4.83 27.43
N GLN A 79 34.19 4.84 26.29
CA GLN A 79 35.12 3.76 25.95
C GLN A 79 36.34 3.80 26.88
#